data_AF-A0A961EYZ5-F1
#
_entry.id   AF-A0A961EYZ5-F1
#
_cell.length_a   1.000
_cell.length_b   1.000
_cell.length_c   1.000
_cell.angle_alpha   90.00
_cell.angle_beta   90.00
_cell.angle_gamma   90.00
#
_symmetry.space_group_name_H-M   'P 1'
#
loop_
_entity.id
_entity.type
_entity.pdbx_description
1 polymer ?
#
loop_
_entity_poly.entity_id
_entity_poly.type
_entity_poly.pdbx_seq_one_letter_code
_entity_poly.pdbx_strand_id
1 'polypeptide(L)'
;MKQLELPVARIEAELIRQSLLAMGRTAPNPPVACVLAVRYQDDSGWHLFGGATEPPGQKHAEVVCLDRYAAHQAGRSVDEAHLYVTLEPCSREGRTPPCVDRILQYPEIQSIYIYSADPTIQAEGLQRLRTAHRPVIMMPEDSELQPADLYLRGWLGRVQSGTPRLHAKLAMTADGWIGTLNRRVLISGSAASGFGQVMRRLCDAVLVGPGTLWTDLPGLDLRPADATGLRQFWQQRHMHTADPLRVGNQEWATGLPGENTTPIANRPQSRGDALVSGRLFRHLELIMESAEQDLRAYQPRRILMPGRFTEQRFRQLSNVINRQNELELSTGQAAVFFLTGPDAIHWRRHLPEDRCRQLPAFDDRDFVRELQQGLSDLGLNEVLVEGGASLLERLIGVVQNLYVLRSNQTGRERGIQESDRPVAAPGWIRRLVQSTDTTLTGELPREVRSTVQTYAGQNDEFLELSNHAVYDLGPDKLEVVGIRHKIT
;
A
#
# COMPACT_ATOMS: atom_id res chain seq x y z
N MET A 1 43.39 4.77 -7.86
CA MET A 1 42.04 4.41 -8.35
C MET A 1 41.03 5.19 -7.54
N LYS A 2 40.12 5.95 -8.16
CA LYS A 2 38.98 6.54 -7.43
C LYS A 2 38.08 5.38 -7.01
N GLN A 3 37.88 5.18 -5.71
CA GLN A 3 36.83 4.30 -5.20
C GLN A 3 35.51 4.82 -5.78
N LEU A 4 34.83 4.01 -6.60
CA LEU A 4 33.48 4.35 -7.03
C LEU A 4 32.56 4.27 -5.82
N GLU A 5 31.91 5.37 -5.50
CA GLU A 5 30.93 5.41 -4.42
C GLU A 5 29.78 4.43 -4.72
N LEU A 6 29.31 3.75 -3.68
CA LEU A 6 28.12 2.90 -3.74
C LEU A 6 26.93 3.70 -4.29
N PRO A 7 26.10 3.13 -5.18
CA PRO A 7 25.01 3.85 -5.81
C PRO A 7 23.77 3.87 -4.89
N VAL A 8 23.89 4.47 -3.71
CA VAL A 8 22.89 4.46 -2.63
C VAL A 8 21.49 4.80 -3.14
N ALA A 9 21.34 5.89 -3.90
CA ALA A 9 20.05 6.29 -4.46
C ALA A 9 19.44 5.27 -5.44
N ARG A 10 20.25 4.47 -6.16
CA ARG A 10 19.75 3.41 -7.03
C ARG A 10 19.30 2.19 -6.21
N ILE A 11 20.02 1.88 -5.14
CA ILE A 11 19.67 0.80 -4.21
C ILE A 11 18.34 1.14 -3.52
N GLU A 12 18.15 2.37 -3.06
CA GLU A 12 16.88 2.87 -2.51
C GLU A 12 15.72 2.68 -3.47
N ALA A 13 15.87 3.19 -4.69
CA ALA A 13 14.82 3.10 -5.70
C ALA A 13 14.46 1.64 -6.00
N GLU A 14 15.46 0.75 -6.07
CA GLU A 14 15.19 -0.67 -6.31
C GLU A 14 14.53 -1.35 -5.09
N LEU A 15 14.91 -1.01 -3.85
CA LEU A 15 14.24 -1.50 -2.64
C LEU A 15 12.77 -1.07 -2.59
N ILE A 16 12.48 0.20 -2.91
CA ILE A 16 11.10 0.72 -3.03
C ILE A 16 10.33 -0.07 -4.07
N ARG A 17 10.92 -0.23 -5.26
CA ARG A 17 10.31 -0.96 -6.37
C ARG A 17 9.95 -2.38 -5.97
N GLN A 18 10.89 -3.12 -5.40
CA GLN A 18 10.65 -4.51 -4.98
C GLN A 18 9.62 -4.59 -3.85
N SER A 19 9.65 -3.65 -2.89
CA SER A 19 8.67 -3.62 -1.79
C SER A 19 7.25 -3.43 -2.33
N LEU A 20 7.07 -2.49 -3.25
CA LEU A 20 5.79 -2.23 -3.91
C LEU A 20 5.28 -3.41 -4.75
N LEU A 21 6.19 -4.17 -5.37
CA LEU A 21 5.82 -5.41 -6.06
C LEU A 21 5.33 -6.49 -5.08
N ALA A 22 5.88 -6.55 -3.86
CA ALA A 22 5.50 -7.51 -2.82
C ALA A 22 4.17 -7.16 -2.11
N MET A 23 3.80 -5.88 -2.04
CA MET A 23 2.56 -5.41 -1.40
C MET A 23 1.31 -6.07 -2.00
N GLY A 24 0.28 -6.24 -1.17
CA GLY A 24 -1.04 -6.79 -1.54
C GLY A 24 -1.08 -8.31 -1.76
N ARG A 25 0.03 -8.95 -2.16
CA ARG A 25 0.00 -10.35 -2.64
C ARG A 25 0.72 -11.36 -1.76
N THR A 26 1.33 -10.91 -0.67
CA THR A 26 2.19 -11.72 0.20
C THR A 26 1.52 -12.10 1.52
N ALA A 27 0.43 -11.45 1.90
CA ALA A 27 -0.30 -11.75 3.13
C ALA A 27 -0.65 -13.25 3.26
N PRO A 28 -0.43 -13.87 4.44
CA PRO A 28 -0.05 -13.26 5.72
C PRO A 28 1.44 -12.96 5.91
N ASN A 29 2.29 -13.30 4.94
CA ASN A 29 3.72 -13.05 5.04
C ASN A 29 4.02 -11.54 4.89
N PRO A 30 5.20 -11.08 5.36
CA PRO A 30 5.64 -9.70 5.14
C PRO A 30 5.97 -9.43 3.67
N PRO A 31 5.69 -8.22 3.15
CA PRO A 31 6.08 -7.78 1.81
C PRO A 31 7.57 -7.36 1.80
N VAL A 32 8.48 -8.33 1.96
CA VAL A 32 9.93 -8.08 2.03
C VAL A 32 10.50 -7.78 0.63
N ALA A 33 11.50 -6.91 0.60
CA ALA A 33 12.36 -6.68 -0.56
C ALA A 33 13.82 -6.94 -0.22
N CYS A 34 14.58 -7.34 -1.25
CA CYS A 34 16.00 -7.58 -1.16
C CYS A 34 16.70 -7.07 -2.42
N VAL A 35 17.84 -6.41 -2.27
CA VAL A 35 18.68 -5.94 -3.37
C VAL A 35 20.12 -6.35 -3.10
N LEU A 36 20.73 -7.05 -4.06
CA LEU A 36 22.16 -7.32 -4.06
C LEU A 36 22.84 -6.35 -5.03
N ALA A 37 23.76 -5.54 -4.51
CA ALA A 37 24.64 -4.68 -5.30
C ALA A 37 25.98 -5.39 -5.51
N VAL A 38 26.42 -5.55 -6.75
CA VAL A 38 27.66 -6.26 -7.12
C VAL A 38 28.51 -5.41 -8.05
N ARG A 39 29.81 -5.34 -7.76
CA ARG A 39 30.84 -4.86 -8.69
C ARG A 39 31.71 -6.06 -9.08
N TYR A 40 31.95 -6.22 -10.36
CA TYR A 40 32.81 -7.30 -10.87
C TYR A 40 34.23 -6.78 -11.13
N GLN A 41 35.22 -7.65 -11.11
CA GLN A 41 36.62 -7.25 -11.35
C GLN A 41 36.87 -6.75 -12.78
N ASP A 42 36.07 -7.21 -13.73
CA ASP A 42 36.14 -6.87 -15.16
C ASP A 42 35.31 -5.62 -15.52
N ASP A 43 34.62 -5.00 -14.56
CA ASP A 43 33.67 -3.92 -14.80
C ASP A 43 33.65 -2.89 -13.67
N SER A 44 33.77 -1.62 -14.03
CA SER A 44 33.74 -0.52 -13.05
C SER A 44 32.34 -0.17 -12.56
N GLY A 45 31.29 -0.71 -13.17
CA GLY A 45 29.89 -0.44 -12.82
C GLY A 45 29.32 -1.30 -11.69
N TRP A 46 28.36 -0.74 -10.96
CA TRP A 46 27.51 -1.48 -10.02
C TRP A 46 26.28 -2.09 -10.69
N HIS A 47 26.11 -3.39 -10.50
CA HIS A 47 24.97 -4.21 -10.93
C HIS A 47 24.03 -4.43 -9.75
N LEU A 48 22.73 -4.26 -9.98
CA LEU A 48 21.70 -4.45 -8.94
C LEU A 48 20.80 -5.63 -9.31
N PHE A 49 20.64 -6.55 -8.37
CA PHE A 49 19.70 -7.67 -8.47
C PHE A 49 18.62 -7.48 -7.42
N GLY A 50 17.41 -7.14 -7.84
CA GLY A 50 16.26 -7.00 -6.95
C GLY A 50 15.52 -8.32 -6.75
N GLY A 51 14.92 -8.52 -5.58
CA GLY A 51 13.99 -9.59 -5.26
C GLY A 51 12.88 -9.09 -4.36
N ALA A 52 11.69 -9.63 -4.54
CA ALA A 52 10.49 -9.32 -3.78
C ALA A 52 9.86 -10.64 -3.32
N THR A 53 9.31 -10.68 -2.11
CA THR A 53 8.62 -11.88 -1.62
C THR A 53 7.47 -12.25 -2.55
N GLU A 54 7.42 -13.53 -2.93
CA GLU A 54 6.38 -14.11 -3.76
C GLU A 54 5.16 -14.53 -2.91
N PRO A 55 4.02 -14.90 -3.53
CA PRO A 55 2.83 -15.33 -2.80
C PRO A 55 3.08 -16.44 -1.76
N PRO A 56 2.22 -16.59 -0.74
CA PRO A 56 2.46 -17.51 0.37
C PRO A 56 2.86 -18.94 -0.06
N GLY A 57 3.97 -19.44 0.50
CA GLY A 57 4.53 -20.75 0.15
C GLY A 57 5.52 -20.74 -1.00
N GLN A 58 5.78 -19.58 -1.62
CA GLN A 58 6.80 -19.38 -2.65
C GLN A 58 8.06 -18.71 -2.07
N LYS A 59 8.99 -18.29 -2.93
CA LYS A 59 10.31 -17.80 -2.52
C LYS A 59 10.24 -16.47 -1.79
N HIS A 60 11.08 -16.31 -0.79
CA HIS A 60 11.29 -15.02 -0.12
C HIS A 60 12.16 -14.09 -0.97
N ALA A 61 12.14 -12.80 -0.67
CA ALA A 61 12.85 -11.76 -1.41
C ALA A 61 14.34 -12.06 -1.60
N GLU A 62 15.02 -12.55 -0.56
CA GLU A 62 16.44 -12.90 -0.57
C GLU A 62 16.73 -14.03 -1.55
N VAL A 63 15.88 -15.05 -1.58
CA VAL A 63 16.02 -16.18 -2.50
C VAL A 63 15.79 -15.72 -3.95
N VAL A 64 14.75 -14.92 -4.20
CA VAL A 64 14.48 -14.36 -5.54
C VAL A 64 15.65 -13.49 -6.02
N CYS A 65 16.18 -12.65 -5.13
CA CYS A 65 17.33 -11.79 -5.41
C CYS A 65 18.58 -12.61 -5.78
N LEU A 66 18.92 -13.62 -4.97
CA LEU A 66 20.11 -14.47 -5.16
C LEU A 66 19.97 -15.42 -6.35
N ASP A 67 18.77 -15.90 -6.65
CA ASP A 67 18.50 -16.70 -7.86
C ASP A 67 18.69 -15.86 -9.13
N ARG A 68 18.22 -14.61 -9.13
CA ARG A 68 18.44 -13.66 -10.24
C ARG A 68 19.93 -13.37 -10.39
N TYR A 69 20.65 -13.09 -9.31
CA TYR A 69 22.10 -12.92 -9.34
C TYR A 69 22.81 -14.14 -9.92
N ALA A 70 22.49 -15.35 -9.42
CA ALA A 70 23.12 -16.59 -9.90
C ALA A 70 22.89 -16.83 -11.40
N ALA A 71 21.70 -16.50 -11.92
CA ALA A 71 21.39 -16.61 -13.34
C ALA A 71 22.20 -15.63 -14.23
N HIS A 72 22.68 -14.52 -13.66
CA HIS A 72 23.35 -13.44 -14.40
C HIS A 72 24.85 -13.31 -14.12
N GLN A 73 25.36 -13.87 -13.02
CA GLN A 73 26.77 -13.76 -12.65
C GLN A 73 27.69 -14.37 -13.72
N ALA A 74 27.25 -15.48 -14.35
CA ALA A 74 27.94 -16.13 -15.46
C ALA A 74 29.43 -16.45 -15.18
N GLY A 75 29.78 -16.74 -13.91
CA GLY A 75 31.15 -17.06 -13.49
C GLY A 75 32.09 -15.85 -13.40
N ARG A 76 31.59 -14.62 -13.50
CA ARG A 76 32.40 -13.41 -13.36
C ARG A 76 32.92 -13.26 -11.93
N SER A 77 34.19 -12.90 -11.80
CA SER A 77 34.82 -12.63 -10.51
C SER A 77 34.22 -11.38 -9.87
N VAL A 78 33.72 -11.52 -8.64
CA VAL A 78 33.20 -10.41 -7.84
C VAL A 78 34.34 -9.67 -7.16
N ASP A 79 34.31 -8.35 -7.24
CA ASP A 79 35.21 -7.44 -6.53
C ASP A 79 34.58 -6.99 -5.20
N GLU A 80 33.34 -6.50 -5.26
CA GLU A 80 32.57 -6.06 -4.08
C GLU A 80 31.11 -6.52 -4.20
N ALA A 81 30.51 -6.96 -3.09
CA ALA A 81 29.09 -7.31 -3.05
C ALA A 81 28.42 -7.00 -1.71
N HIS A 82 27.28 -6.32 -1.77
CA HIS A 82 26.52 -5.85 -0.62
C HIS A 82 25.03 -6.20 -0.75
N LEU A 83 24.50 -6.90 0.24
CA LEU A 83 23.10 -7.31 0.29
C LEU A 83 22.31 -6.33 1.14
N TYR A 84 21.17 -5.88 0.66
CA TYR A 84 20.24 -5.00 1.37
C TYR A 84 18.91 -5.73 1.50
N VAL A 85 18.35 -5.82 2.70
CA VAL A 85 17.08 -6.52 2.94
C VAL A 85 16.20 -5.73 3.90
N THR A 86 14.93 -5.58 3.55
CA THR A 86 14.00 -4.72 4.29
C THR A 86 13.61 -5.27 5.65
N LEU A 87 13.66 -6.59 5.83
CA LEU A 87 13.35 -7.29 7.07
C LEU A 87 14.45 -8.31 7.36
N GLU A 88 14.71 -8.59 8.64
CA GLU A 88 15.64 -9.63 9.07
C GLU A 88 15.41 -10.97 8.33
N PRO A 89 16.45 -11.56 7.71
CA PRO A 89 16.31 -12.83 7.00
C PRO A 89 15.88 -13.97 7.92
N CYS A 90 14.92 -14.78 7.46
CA CYS A 90 14.41 -15.88 8.27
C CYS A 90 15.48 -16.94 8.57
N SER A 91 15.47 -17.45 9.81
CA SER A 91 16.44 -18.39 10.37
C SER A 91 15.92 -19.81 10.54
N ARG A 92 14.60 -20.01 10.48
CA ARG A 92 13.92 -21.29 10.73
C ARG A 92 13.24 -21.79 9.47
N GLU A 93 13.16 -23.11 9.34
CA GLU A 93 12.44 -23.74 8.24
C GLU A 93 10.93 -23.60 8.47
N GLY A 94 10.25 -23.03 7.48
CA GLY A 94 8.80 -22.87 7.47
C GLY A 94 8.18 -23.69 6.34
N ARG A 95 7.47 -23.01 5.42
CA ARG A 95 7.06 -23.62 4.13
C ARG A 95 8.22 -23.73 3.15
N THR A 96 9.28 -22.96 3.39
CA THR A 96 10.50 -22.85 2.59
C THR A 96 11.72 -22.95 3.51
N PRO A 97 12.89 -23.37 2.99
CA PRO A 97 14.14 -23.34 3.74
C PRO A 97 14.53 -21.93 4.22
N PRO A 98 15.34 -21.80 5.28
CA PRO A 98 15.76 -20.50 5.81
C PRO A 98 16.54 -19.65 4.81
N CYS A 99 16.25 -18.35 4.77
CA CYS A 99 16.96 -17.41 3.90
C CYS A 99 18.41 -17.22 4.32
N VAL A 100 18.71 -17.31 5.62
CA VAL A 100 20.09 -17.29 6.11
C VAL A 100 20.94 -18.38 5.47
N ASP A 101 20.41 -19.60 5.31
CA ASP A 101 21.15 -20.70 4.68
C ASP A 101 21.45 -20.40 3.21
N ARG A 102 20.51 -19.78 2.51
CA ARG A 102 20.70 -19.35 1.12
C ARG A 102 21.76 -18.25 1.03
N ILE A 103 21.72 -17.24 1.90
CA ILE A 103 22.71 -16.14 1.93
C ILE A 103 24.12 -16.69 2.18
N LEU A 104 24.27 -17.65 3.09
CA LEU A 104 25.57 -18.22 3.45
C LEU A 104 26.27 -18.97 2.30
N GLN A 105 25.51 -19.42 1.29
CA GLN A 105 26.06 -20.05 0.08
C GLN A 105 26.82 -19.08 -0.84
N TYR A 106 26.74 -17.77 -0.60
CA TYR A 106 27.40 -16.72 -1.40
C TYR A 106 28.53 -16.07 -0.59
N PRO A 107 29.73 -16.70 -0.52
CA PRO A 107 30.89 -16.17 0.19
C PRO A 107 31.32 -14.77 -0.24
N GLU A 108 31.08 -14.40 -1.49
CA GLU A 108 31.41 -13.08 -2.03
C GLU A 108 30.64 -11.91 -1.42
N ILE A 109 29.50 -12.15 -0.74
CA ILE A 109 28.74 -11.10 -0.06
C ILE A 109 29.53 -10.63 1.16
N GLN A 110 30.03 -9.39 1.08
CA GLN A 110 30.91 -8.78 2.07
C GLN A 110 30.13 -8.11 3.21
N SER A 111 28.96 -7.54 2.93
CA SER A 111 28.12 -6.88 3.93
C SER A 111 26.64 -7.14 3.70
N ILE A 112 25.88 -7.24 4.79
CA ILE A 112 24.43 -7.41 4.79
C ILE A 112 23.81 -6.27 5.59
N TYR A 113 23.04 -5.41 4.93
CA TYR A 113 22.32 -4.27 5.49
C TYR A 113 20.87 -4.66 5.72
N ILE A 114 20.39 -4.49 6.95
CA ILE A 114 19.04 -4.89 7.38
C ILE A 114 18.30 -3.66 7.91
N TYR A 115 17.12 -3.38 7.36
CA TYR A 115 16.33 -2.21 7.74
C TYR A 115 15.48 -2.40 8.99
N SER A 116 14.80 -3.54 9.08
CA SER A 116 13.92 -3.84 10.20
C SER A 116 14.27 -5.19 10.82
N ALA A 117 14.37 -5.26 12.14
CA ALA A 117 14.44 -6.54 12.85
C ALA A 117 13.10 -7.26 12.74
N ASP A 118 13.11 -8.59 12.70
CA ASP A 118 11.86 -9.36 12.67
C ASP A 118 11.41 -9.65 14.11
N PRO A 119 10.30 -9.04 14.58
CA PRO A 119 9.82 -9.21 15.94
C PRO A 119 9.32 -10.63 16.25
N THR A 120 9.12 -11.47 15.23
CA THR A 120 8.58 -12.84 15.36
C THR A 120 9.66 -13.89 15.58
N ILE A 121 10.94 -13.57 15.33
CA ILE A 121 12.05 -14.54 15.41
C ILE A 121 13.14 -14.16 16.43
N GLN A 122 12.91 -13.13 17.25
CA GLN A 122 13.78 -12.77 18.38
C GLN A 122 15.27 -12.63 17.99
N ALA A 123 15.56 -12.02 16.83
CA ALA A 123 16.91 -11.81 16.31
C ALA A 123 17.73 -13.07 15.97
N GLU A 124 17.10 -14.24 15.82
CA GLU A 124 17.80 -15.48 15.48
C GLU A 124 18.49 -15.44 14.11
N GLY A 125 17.92 -14.75 13.12
CA GLY A 125 18.54 -14.60 11.80
C GLY A 125 19.83 -13.79 11.89
N LEU A 126 19.78 -12.67 12.62
CA LEU A 126 20.95 -11.85 12.93
C LEU A 126 22.03 -12.67 13.64
N GLN A 127 21.65 -13.47 14.64
CA GLN A 127 22.59 -14.28 15.39
C GLN A 127 23.27 -15.32 14.50
N ARG A 128 22.51 -16.05 13.68
CA ARG A 128 23.08 -17.07 12.76
C ARG A 128 24.07 -16.45 11.77
N LEU A 129 23.76 -15.29 11.19
CA LEU A 129 24.66 -14.57 10.28
C LEU A 129 25.95 -14.12 10.99
N ARG A 130 25.84 -13.58 12.22
CA ARG A 130 26.99 -13.18 13.03
C ARG A 130 27.88 -14.36 13.43
N THR A 131 27.28 -15.49 13.84
CA THR A 131 28.03 -16.72 14.16
C THR A 131 28.75 -17.28 12.93
N ALA A 132 28.18 -17.10 11.74
CA ALA A 132 28.83 -17.43 10.47
C ALA A 132 29.85 -16.37 10.02
N HIS A 133 30.21 -15.40 10.88
CA HIS A 133 31.18 -14.32 10.62
C HIS A 133 30.81 -13.44 9.42
N ARG A 134 29.52 -13.28 9.12
CA ARG A 134 29.03 -12.34 8.11
C ARG A 134 28.90 -10.93 8.70
N PRO A 135 29.47 -9.89 8.06
CA PRO A 135 29.26 -8.50 8.49
C PRO A 135 27.80 -8.08 8.29
N VAL A 136 27.08 -7.90 9.40
CA VAL A 136 25.67 -7.48 9.42
C VAL A 136 25.59 -6.06 10.00
N ILE A 137 24.96 -5.15 9.25
CA ILE A 137 24.73 -3.77 9.63
C ILE A 137 23.22 -3.54 9.74
N MET A 138 22.75 -3.19 10.94
CA MET A 138 21.40 -2.67 11.12
C MET A 138 21.38 -1.22 10.66
N MET A 139 20.43 -0.88 9.81
CA MET A 139 20.25 0.50 9.36
C MET A 139 19.60 1.33 10.49
N PRO A 140 20.03 2.58 10.70
CA PRO A 140 19.39 3.48 11.66
C PRO A 140 17.91 3.72 11.32
N GLU A 141 17.09 3.88 12.36
CA GLU A 141 15.65 4.22 12.21
C GLU A 141 15.42 5.57 11.51
N ASP A 142 16.42 6.46 11.50
CA ASP A 142 16.39 7.77 10.85
C ASP A 142 17.12 7.80 9.50
N SER A 143 17.55 6.65 8.95
CA SER A 143 18.29 6.62 7.69
C SER A 143 17.46 7.08 6.50
N GLU A 144 18.08 7.81 5.55
CA GLU A 144 17.44 8.27 4.30
C GLU A 144 16.88 7.10 3.45
N LEU A 145 17.35 5.88 3.71
CA LEU A 145 17.00 4.63 3.06
C LEU A 145 15.71 3.95 3.63
N GLN A 146 14.94 4.63 4.49
CA GLN A 146 13.73 4.10 5.15
C GLN A 146 12.48 3.75 4.31
N PRO A 147 12.35 4.00 2.99
CA PRO A 147 11.12 3.67 2.27
C PRO A 147 10.65 2.22 2.39
N ALA A 148 11.58 1.28 2.62
CA ALA A 148 11.32 -0.13 2.93
C ALA A 148 10.38 -0.35 4.13
N ASP A 149 10.55 0.41 5.22
CA ASP A 149 9.74 0.27 6.44
C ASP A 149 8.30 0.74 6.22
N LEU A 150 8.07 1.68 5.31
CA LEU A 150 6.73 2.17 4.97
C LEU A 150 5.83 1.03 4.46
N TYR A 151 6.39 0.08 3.71
CA TYR A 151 5.67 -1.04 3.11
C TYR A 151 5.52 -2.22 4.07
N LEU A 152 6.41 -2.36 5.06
CA LEU A 152 6.27 -3.36 6.12
C LEU A 152 5.24 -2.99 7.19
N ARG A 153 4.78 -1.73 7.26
CA ARG A 153 3.92 -1.24 8.35
C ARG A 153 2.63 -2.02 8.54
N GLY A 154 1.98 -2.44 7.46
CA GLY A 154 0.76 -3.26 7.57
C GLY A 154 1.03 -4.58 8.29
N TRP A 155 2.12 -5.26 7.93
CA TRP A 155 2.51 -6.52 8.56
C TRP A 155 3.03 -6.33 9.99
N LEU A 156 3.94 -5.37 10.21
CA LEU A 156 4.48 -5.05 11.55
C LEU A 156 3.35 -4.67 12.51
N GLY A 157 2.44 -3.81 12.06
CA GLY A 157 1.27 -3.39 12.82
C GLY A 157 0.35 -4.57 13.16
N ARG A 158 0.18 -5.53 12.24
CA ARG A 158 -0.59 -6.74 12.52
C ARG A 158 0.10 -7.68 13.50
N VAL A 159 1.41 -7.86 13.39
CA VAL A 159 2.18 -8.66 14.35
C VAL A 159 2.09 -8.07 15.76
N GLN A 160 2.12 -6.75 15.88
CA GLN A 160 2.06 -6.05 17.17
C GLN A 160 0.64 -5.99 17.74
N SER A 161 -0.35 -5.60 16.93
CA SER A 161 -1.73 -5.34 17.39
C SER A 161 -2.68 -6.51 17.23
N GLY A 162 -2.29 -7.55 16.48
CA GLY A 162 -3.17 -8.65 16.10
C GLY A 162 -4.22 -8.29 15.04
N THR A 163 -4.21 -7.08 14.47
CA THR A 163 -5.25 -6.61 13.52
C THR A 163 -4.66 -5.94 12.27
N PRO A 164 -5.31 -6.05 11.10
CA PRO A 164 -4.86 -5.38 9.88
C PRO A 164 -4.94 -3.86 9.98
N ARG A 165 -4.12 -3.21 9.15
CA ARG A 165 -4.23 -1.78 8.87
C ARG A 165 -5.37 -1.51 7.88
N LEU A 166 -6.23 -0.56 8.20
CA LEU A 166 -7.38 -0.12 7.41
C LEU A 166 -7.08 1.23 6.73
N HIS A 167 -7.32 1.25 5.42
CA HIS A 167 -7.22 2.42 4.55
C HIS A 167 -8.63 2.75 4.07
N ALA A 168 -9.14 3.94 4.34
CA ALA A 168 -10.45 4.36 3.86
C ALA A 168 -10.30 5.24 2.60
N LYS A 169 -11.06 4.95 1.54
CA LYS A 169 -11.13 5.81 0.36
C LYS A 169 -12.54 6.33 0.15
N LEU A 170 -12.66 7.64 -0.06
CA LEU A 170 -13.92 8.33 -0.31
C LEU A 170 -13.78 9.28 -1.51
N ALA A 171 -14.79 9.35 -2.38
CA ALA A 171 -14.90 10.42 -3.36
C ALA A 171 -16.02 11.36 -2.93
N MET A 172 -15.79 12.67 -3.05
CA MET A 172 -16.70 13.68 -2.51
C MET A 172 -16.76 14.93 -3.38
N THR A 173 -17.95 15.52 -3.54
CA THR A 173 -18.14 16.83 -4.18
C THR A 173 -17.55 17.95 -3.32
N ALA A 174 -17.40 19.15 -3.88
CA ALA A 174 -16.80 20.29 -3.19
C ALA A 174 -17.57 20.71 -1.93
N ASP A 175 -18.88 20.46 -1.91
CA ASP A 175 -19.83 20.75 -0.84
C ASP A 175 -20.16 19.53 0.07
N GLY A 176 -19.46 18.40 -0.10
CA GLY A 176 -19.45 17.34 0.88
C GLY A 176 -20.36 16.14 0.61
N TRP A 177 -20.84 15.94 -0.62
CA TRP A 177 -21.71 14.81 -0.99
C TRP A 177 -20.90 13.67 -1.59
N ILE A 178 -21.32 12.43 -1.32
CA ILE A 178 -20.60 11.21 -1.71
C ILE A 178 -21.40 10.28 -2.61
N GLY A 179 -22.64 10.64 -2.92
CA GLY A 179 -23.52 9.89 -3.80
C GLY A 179 -24.99 10.18 -3.53
N THR A 180 -25.87 9.28 -3.96
CA THR A 180 -27.30 9.26 -3.62
C THR A 180 -27.67 7.91 -3.01
N LEU A 181 -28.87 7.81 -2.42
CA LEU A 181 -29.29 6.58 -1.73
C LEU A 181 -29.41 5.37 -2.67
N ASN A 182 -29.98 5.55 -3.87
CA ASN A 182 -30.40 4.43 -4.71
C ASN A 182 -29.72 4.36 -6.08
N ARG A 183 -28.81 5.28 -6.38
CA ARG A 183 -28.15 5.33 -7.68
C ARG A 183 -26.67 5.62 -7.54
N ARG A 184 -25.87 4.89 -8.32
CA ARG A 184 -24.46 5.19 -8.50
C ARG A 184 -24.26 6.56 -9.15
N VAL A 185 -23.45 7.41 -8.53
CA VAL A 185 -23.04 8.71 -9.07
C VAL A 185 -21.52 8.73 -9.22
N LEU A 186 -21.07 9.11 -10.42
CA LEU A 186 -19.64 9.28 -10.68
C LEU A 186 -19.23 10.70 -10.27
N ILE A 187 -18.67 10.83 -9.07
CA ILE A 187 -18.18 12.12 -8.53
C ILE A 187 -16.78 12.43 -9.07
N SER A 188 -15.94 11.40 -9.19
CA SER A 188 -14.51 11.52 -9.47
C SER A 188 -14.17 11.09 -10.89
N GLY A 189 -13.22 11.78 -11.53
CA GLY A 189 -12.77 11.50 -12.90
C GLY A 189 -11.94 10.22 -13.07
N SER A 190 -11.41 10.02 -14.28
CA SER A 190 -10.64 8.84 -14.67
C SER A 190 -9.32 8.69 -13.87
N ALA A 191 -8.63 9.79 -13.58
CA ALA A 191 -7.42 9.78 -12.74
C ALA A 191 -7.69 9.24 -11.33
N ALA A 192 -8.78 9.71 -10.69
CA ALA A 192 -9.21 9.23 -9.38
C ALA A 192 -9.62 7.75 -9.38
N SER A 193 -10.23 7.30 -10.49
CA SER A 193 -10.55 5.88 -10.70
C SER A 193 -9.28 5.04 -10.81
N GLY A 194 -8.28 5.53 -11.54
CA GLY A 194 -6.96 4.89 -11.62
C GLY A 194 -6.22 4.84 -10.29
N PHE A 195 -6.31 5.90 -9.47
CA PHE A 195 -5.78 5.88 -8.11
C PHE A 195 -6.45 4.80 -7.24
N GLY A 196 -7.76 4.61 -7.39
CA GLY A 196 -8.47 3.49 -6.76
C GLY A 196 -7.86 2.13 -7.13
N GLN A 197 -7.53 1.92 -8.41
CA GLN A 197 -6.89 0.68 -8.86
C GLN A 197 -5.50 0.47 -8.23
N VAL A 198 -4.70 1.53 -8.12
CA VAL A 198 -3.41 1.47 -7.42
C VAL A 198 -3.60 1.06 -5.96
N MET A 199 -4.55 1.67 -5.25
CA MET A 199 -4.85 1.31 -3.85
C MET A 199 -5.26 -0.16 -3.72
N ARG A 200 -6.15 -0.65 -4.61
CA ARG A 200 -6.53 -2.06 -4.67
C ARG A 200 -5.35 -2.99 -4.93
N ARG A 201 -4.36 -2.55 -5.71
CA ARG A 201 -3.13 -3.31 -5.98
C ARG A 201 -2.22 -3.41 -4.76
N LEU A 202 -2.23 -2.41 -3.88
CA LEU A 202 -1.34 -2.36 -2.71
C LEU A 202 -1.94 -2.98 -1.44
N CYS A 203 -3.27 -3.04 -1.31
CA CYS A 203 -3.95 -3.63 -0.16
C CYS A 203 -4.37 -5.08 -0.41
N ASP A 204 -4.20 -5.97 0.56
CA ASP A 204 -4.52 -7.41 0.43
C ASP A 204 -6.01 -7.70 0.21
N ALA A 205 -6.88 -6.79 0.65
CA ALA A 205 -8.32 -6.89 0.48
C ALA A 205 -8.98 -5.53 0.21
N VAL A 206 -10.15 -5.60 -0.42
CA VAL A 206 -11.08 -4.48 -0.58
C VAL A 206 -12.39 -4.82 0.09
N LEU A 207 -12.85 -3.93 0.96
CA LEU A 207 -14.06 -4.08 1.75
C LEU A 207 -15.06 -2.98 1.43
N VAL A 208 -16.33 -3.35 1.25
CA VAL A 208 -17.44 -2.39 1.12
C VAL A 208 -18.58 -2.71 2.07
N GLY A 209 -19.20 -1.64 2.59
CA GLY A 209 -20.41 -1.73 3.39
C GLY A 209 -21.68 -1.96 2.55
N PRO A 210 -22.83 -2.20 3.19
CA PRO A 210 -24.09 -2.51 2.52
C PRO A 210 -24.56 -1.37 1.60
N GLY A 211 -24.39 -0.11 2.00
CA GLY A 211 -24.78 1.03 1.16
C GLY A 211 -24.12 0.96 -0.21
N THR A 212 -22.79 0.88 -0.23
CA THR A 212 -22.03 0.75 -1.48
C THR A 212 -22.36 -0.53 -2.24
N LEU A 213 -22.52 -1.66 -1.56
CA LEU A 213 -22.89 -2.92 -2.23
C LEU A 213 -24.21 -2.80 -3.00
N TRP A 214 -25.25 -2.25 -2.38
CA TRP A 214 -26.57 -2.20 -2.98
C TRP A 214 -26.76 -1.05 -3.97
N THR A 215 -26.04 0.06 -3.78
CA THR A 215 -26.11 1.21 -4.69
C THR A 215 -25.26 1.00 -5.95
N ASP A 216 -24.07 0.39 -5.82
CA ASP A 216 -23.09 0.32 -6.92
C ASP A 216 -22.93 -1.07 -7.53
N LEU A 217 -23.37 -2.14 -6.85
CA LEU A 217 -23.15 -3.55 -7.21
C LEU A 217 -21.70 -3.81 -7.68
N PRO A 218 -20.68 -3.41 -6.88
CA PRO A 218 -19.31 -3.37 -7.34
C PRO A 218 -18.72 -4.77 -7.50
N GLY A 219 -17.86 -4.95 -8.51
CA GLY A 219 -17.05 -6.17 -8.63
C GLY A 219 -15.87 -6.23 -7.67
N LEU A 220 -15.34 -5.05 -7.28
CA LEU A 220 -14.16 -4.86 -6.44
C LEU A 220 -12.85 -5.46 -6.99
N ASP A 221 -12.89 -5.94 -8.24
CA ASP A 221 -11.73 -6.43 -8.98
C ASP A 221 -10.76 -5.30 -9.36
N LEU A 222 -9.48 -5.62 -9.35
CA LEU A 222 -8.39 -4.83 -9.91
C LEU A 222 -8.51 -4.85 -11.44
N ARG A 223 -8.61 -3.68 -12.05
CA ARG A 223 -8.69 -3.47 -13.50
C ARG A 223 -7.61 -2.49 -13.92
N PRO A 224 -6.40 -2.96 -14.27
CA PRO A 224 -5.29 -2.08 -14.58
C PRO A 224 -5.53 -1.14 -15.77
N ALA A 225 -6.34 -1.57 -16.75
CA ALA A 225 -6.77 -0.73 -17.87
C ALA A 225 -7.47 0.57 -17.41
N ASP A 226 -8.17 0.54 -16.27
CA ASP A 226 -8.83 1.72 -15.68
C ASP A 226 -7.82 2.76 -15.14
N ALA A 227 -6.53 2.40 -15.00
CA ALA A 227 -5.47 3.31 -14.58
C ALA A 227 -4.95 4.21 -15.71
N THR A 228 -5.39 4.00 -16.96
CA THR A 228 -4.95 4.79 -18.12
C THR A 228 -5.16 6.30 -17.92
N GLY A 229 -6.29 6.71 -17.34
CA GLY A 229 -6.56 8.12 -17.05
C GLY A 229 -5.59 8.73 -16.04
N LEU A 230 -5.13 7.94 -15.07
CA LEU A 230 -4.09 8.37 -14.13
C LEU A 230 -2.76 8.54 -14.88
N ARG A 231 -2.36 7.58 -15.72
CA ARG A 231 -1.11 7.66 -16.52
C ARG A 231 -1.09 8.90 -17.40
N GLN A 232 -2.15 9.13 -18.18
CA GLN A 232 -2.26 10.28 -19.09
C GLN A 232 -2.21 11.62 -18.34
N PHE A 233 -2.95 11.71 -17.24
CA PHE A 233 -2.97 12.89 -16.39
C PHE A 233 -1.56 13.30 -15.94
N TRP A 234 -0.72 12.33 -15.56
CA TRP A 234 0.64 12.59 -15.13
C TRP A 234 1.60 12.91 -16.28
N GLN A 235 1.49 12.20 -17.40
CA GLN A 235 2.30 12.45 -18.61
C GLN A 235 2.13 13.89 -19.12
N GLN A 236 0.91 14.42 -19.09
CA GLN A 236 0.60 15.80 -19.52
C GLN A 236 1.17 16.88 -18.60
N ARG A 237 1.52 16.56 -17.35
CA ARG A 237 2.00 17.53 -16.34
C ARG A 237 3.50 17.79 -16.37
N HIS A 238 4.25 17.18 -17.30
CA HIS A 238 5.70 17.33 -17.41
C HIS A 238 6.47 17.16 -16.09
N MET A 239 5.99 16.33 -15.15
CA MET A 239 6.79 15.93 -13.98
C MET A 239 7.83 14.86 -14.37
N HIS A 240 8.52 15.10 -15.48
CA HIS A 240 9.77 14.45 -15.82
C HIS A 240 10.89 15.20 -15.11
N THR A 241 11.09 14.96 -13.81
CA THR A 241 12.36 15.36 -13.18
C THR A 241 13.42 14.34 -13.57
N ALA A 242 14.31 14.82 -14.44
CA ALA A 242 15.64 14.37 -14.83
C ALA A 242 16.09 12.93 -14.46
N ASP A 243 16.56 12.30 -15.53
CA ASP A 243 17.38 11.11 -15.71
C ASP A 243 16.72 9.71 -15.60
N PRO A 244 16.83 8.90 -16.67
CA PRO A 244 16.22 7.59 -16.77
C PRO A 244 17.13 6.55 -16.11
N LEU A 245 16.58 5.75 -15.22
CA LEU A 245 17.06 4.40 -15.00
C LEU A 245 16.87 3.65 -16.34
N ARG A 246 17.87 3.73 -17.23
CA ARG A 246 18.04 2.85 -18.39
C ARG A 246 18.21 1.44 -17.84
N VAL A 247 17.10 0.73 -17.66
CA VAL A 247 17.08 -0.72 -17.58
C VAL A 247 17.48 -1.21 -18.97
N GLY A 248 18.49 -2.09 -19.01
CA GLY A 248 19.32 -2.36 -20.17
C GLY A 248 18.55 -2.62 -21.47
N ASN A 249 18.97 -1.90 -22.52
CA ASN A 249 19.37 -2.50 -23.79
C ASN A 249 20.28 -1.52 -24.55
N GLN A 250 21.44 -2.03 -24.98
CA GLN A 250 22.41 -1.52 -25.97
C GLN A 250 23.46 -0.46 -25.57
N GLU A 251 24.71 -0.95 -25.58
CA GLU A 251 25.95 -0.45 -26.23
C GLU A 251 26.40 1.03 -26.12
N TRP A 252 27.56 1.16 -25.45
CA TRP A 252 28.76 2.00 -25.68
C TRP A 252 28.66 3.44 -26.19
N ALA A 253 29.38 4.37 -25.52
CA ALA A 253 30.61 5.01 -26.04
C ALA A 253 31.04 6.25 -25.21
N THR A 254 32.22 6.12 -24.58
CA THR A 254 33.34 7.10 -24.48
C THR A 254 33.09 8.61 -24.24
N GLY A 255 33.67 9.13 -23.15
CA GLY A 255 34.11 10.54 -23.07
C GLY A 255 34.34 11.09 -21.65
N LEU A 256 35.61 11.24 -21.24
CA LEU A 256 36.09 12.17 -20.20
C LEU A 256 36.98 13.23 -20.91
N PRO A 257 37.45 14.33 -20.27
CA PRO A 257 36.94 15.18 -19.16
C PRO A 257 36.99 16.71 -19.49
N GLY A 258 36.47 17.59 -18.61
CA GLY A 258 36.72 19.05 -18.71
C GLY A 258 36.06 19.96 -17.66
N GLU A 259 36.87 20.35 -16.67
CA GLU A 259 36.94 21.56 -15.81
C GLU A 259 35.75 22.49 -15.44
N ASN A 260 35.77 22.85 -14.14
CA ASN A 260 35.41 24.12 -13.48
C ASN A 260 33.99 24.71 -13.59
N THR A 261 33.23 24.61 -12.49
CA THR A 261 32.52 25.78 -11.91
C THR A 261 32.30 25.63 -10.40
N THR A 262 32.53 26.75 -9.72
CA THR A 262 32.47 27.10 -8.28
C THR A 262 31.15 26.76 -7.56
N PRO A 263 31.15 26.69 -6.20
CA PRO A 263 30.00 26.28 -5.41
C PRO A 263 28.97 27.42 -5.30
N ILE A 264 27.75 27.18 -5.78
CA ILE A 264 26.63 28.11 -5.57
C ILE A 264 26.10 27.92 -4.14
N ALA A 265 26.45 28.87 -3.29
CA ALA A 265 25.81 29.13 -2.00
C ALA A 265 24.43 29.75 -2.24
N ASN A 266 23.37 28.97 -1.97
CA ASN A 266 22.05 29.37 -1.49
C ASN A 266 21.11 28.16 -1.63
N ARG A 267 21.08 27.29 -0.61
CA ARG A 267 20.04 26.26 -0.46
C ARG A 267 18.89 26.83 0.37
N PRO A 268 17.62 26.74 -0.06
CA PRO A 268 16.49 26.93 0.83
C PRO A 268 16.48 25.78 1.86
N GLN A 269 16.48 26.13 3.15
CA GLN A 269 16.14 25.23 4.25
C GLN A 269 14.63 24.92 4.20
N SER A 270 14.22 23.96 3.38
CA SER A 270 12.94 23.28 3.54
C SER A 270 13.14 21.79 3.33
N ARG A 271 13.27 21.07 4.45
CA ARG A 271 13.51 19.62 4.52
C ARG A 271 12.24 18.75 4.39
N GLY A 272 11.11 19.31 3.94
CA GLY A 272 9.81 18.61 3.94
C GLY A 272 9.32 18.05 2.59
N ASP A 273 9.41 18.79 1.48
CA ASP A 273 8.40 18.60 0.41
C ASP A 273 8.90 18.22 -1.01
N ALA A 274 10.18 17.89 -1.20
CA ALA A 274 10.73 17.70 -2.56
C ALA A 274 11.08 16.25 -2.96
N LEU A 275 10.92 15.25 -2.08
CA LEU A 275 11.36 13.86 -2.37
C LEU A 275 10.25 12.91 -2.85
N VAL A 276 8.97 13.31 -2.77
CA VAL A 276 7.83 12.38 -2.96
C VAL A 276 7.10 12.53 -4.31
N SER A 277 7.21 13.64 -5.03
CA SER A 277 6.29 13.90 -6.16
C SER A 277 6.73 13.42 -7.56
N GLY A 278 7.90 12.79 -7.73
CA GLY A 278 8.31 12.22 -9.04
C GLY A 278 8.75 10.74 -8.98
N ARG A 279 9.39 10.34 -7.88
CA ARG A 279 9.91 8.97 -7.70
C ARG A 279 8.79 7.98 -7.43
N LEU A 280 7.80 8.31 -6.60
CA LEU A 280 6.67 7.41 -6.28
C LEU A 280 5.90 7.00 -7.55
N PHE A 281 5.72 7.91 -8.51
CA PHE A 281 4.93 7.68 -9.73
C PHE A 281 5.57 6.68 -10.71
N ARG A 282 6.90 6.70 -10.90
CA ARG A 282 7.58 5.65 -11.68
C ARG A 282 7.33 4.27 -11.07
N HIS A 283 7.27 4.19 -9.75
CA HIS A 283 6.92 2.95 -9.10
C HIS A 283 5.43 2.59 -9.28
N LEU A 284 4.52 3.57 -9.30
CA LEU A 284 3.10 3.34 -9.62
C LEU A 284 2.89 2.80 -11.04
N GLU A 285 3.58 3.34 -12.05
CA GLU A 285 3.54 2.79 -13.41
C GLU A 285 4.03 1.34 -13.43
N LEU A 286 5.15 1.05 -12.77
CA LEU A 286 5.68 -0.32 -12.65
C LEU A 286 4.73 -1.26 -11.90
N ILE A 287 4.08 -0.78 -10.83
CA ILE A 287 3.06 -1.56 -10.11
C ILE A 287 1.93 -1.94 -11.06
N MET A 288 1.45 -0.97 -11.85
CA MET A 288 0.34 -1.19 -12.77
C MET A 288 0.74 -2.01 -14.00
N GLU A 289 1.95 -1.82 -14.54
CA GLU A 289 2.52 -2.67 -15.61
C GLU A 289 2.71 -4.10 -15.13
N SER A 290 3.26 -4.30 -13.93
CA SER A 290 3.36 -5.62 -13.32
C SER A 290 1.98 -6.25 -13.09
N ALA A 291 0.99 -5.44 -12.70
CA ALA A 291 -0.39 -5.91 -12.57
C ALA A 291 -1.03 -6.24 -13.92
N GLU A 292 -0.71 -5.52 -15.00
CA GLU A 292 -1.18 -5.80 -16.37
C GLU A 292 -0.58 -7.08 -16.93
N GLN A 293 0.73 -7.27 -16.73
CA GLN A 293 1.45 -8.46 -17.17
C GLN A 293 1.01 -9.70 -16.40
N ASP A 294 0.54 -9.53 -15.16
CA ASP A 294 0.20 -10.65 -14.29
C ASP A 294 -1.07 -10.39 -13.45
N LEU A 295 -2.17 -10.11 -14.16
CA LEU A 295 -3.52 -10.02 -13.58
C LEU A 295 -3.95 -11.31 -12.87
N ARG A 296 -3.31 -12.44 -13.19
CA ARG A 296 -3.53 -13.74 -12.55
C ARG A 296 -2.73 -13.89 -11.25
N ALA A 297 -1.54 -13.29 -11.13
CA ALA A 297 -0.77 -13.36 -9.88
C ALA A 297 -1.32 -12.49 -8.77
N TYR A 298 -2.15 -11.47 -9.07
CA TYR A 298 -2.73 -10.67 -8.01
C TYR A 298 -4.10 -10.08 -8.30
N GLN A 299 -5.04 -10.39 -7.41
CA GLN A 299 -6.29 -9.68 -7.19
C GLN A 299 -6.53 -9.53 -5.68
N PRO A 300 -7.09 -8.41 -5.22
CA PRO A 300 -7.40 -8.25 -3.81
C PRO A 300 -8.51 -9.22 -3.42
N ARG A 301 -8.47 -9.69 -2.17
CA ARG A 301 -9.60 -10.39 -1.60
C ARG A 301 -10.80 -9.45 -1.51
N ARG A 302 -11.96 -9.90 -1.98
CA ARG A 302 -13.17 -9.07 -2.06
C ARG A 302 -14.05 -9.37 -0.86
N ILE A 303 -14.31 -8.37 -0.03
CA ILE A 303 -15.10 -8.50 1.21
C ILE A 303 -16.37 -7.68 1.08
N LEU A 304 -17.51 -8.37 1.11
CA LEU A 304 -18.82 -7.79 0.88
C LEU A 304 -19.68 -7.88 2.14
N MET A 305 -20.30 -6.75 2.53
CA MET A 305 -21.21 -6.70 3.68
C MET A 305 -22.66 -6.50 3.20
N PRO A 306 -23.48 -7.56 3.03
CA PRO A 306 -24.84 -7.40 2.54
C PRO A 306 -25.79 -6.69 3.51
N GLY A 307 -25.48 -6.66 4.80
CA GLY A 307 -26.33 -6.03 5.81
C GLY A 307 -27.70 -6.71 5.91
N ARG A 308 -28.77 -5.92 6.11
CA ARG A 308 -30.13 -6.42 6.32
C ARG A 308 -30.63 -7.29 5.16
N PHE A 309 -31.21 -8.45 5.47
CA PHE A 309 -31.79 -9.36 4.48
C PHE A 309 -33.18 -8.90 4.02
N THR A 310 -33.43 -8.97 2.71
CA THR A 310 -34.78 -8.92 2.11
C THR A 310 -34.81 -9.80 0.86
N GLU A 311 -35.97 -10.34 0.49
CA GLU A 311 -36.14 -11.13 -0.75
C GLU A 311 -35.74 -10.35 -2.02
N GLN A 312 -35.96 -9.04 -2.02
CA GLN A 312 -35.51 -8.17 -3.12
C GLN A 312 -33.98 -8.11 -3.19
N ARG A 313 -33.31 -7.90 -2.05
CA ARG A 313 -31.84 -7.86 -1.99
C ARG A 313 -31.23 -9.20 -2.32
N PHE A 314 -31.84 -10.31 -1.90
CA PHE A 314 -31.39 -11.64 -2.27
C PHE A 314 -31.39 -11.84 -3.79
N ARG A 315 -32.49 -11.50 -4.47
CA ARG A 315 -32.57 -11.56 -5.94
C ARG A 315 -31.51 -10.70 -6.63
N GLN A 316 -31.20 -9.53 -6.08
CA GLN A 316 -30.12 -8.67 -6.60
C GLN A 316 -28.72 -9.25 -6.32
N LEU A 317 -28.53 -9.87 -5.17
CA LEU A 317 -27.25 -10.45 -4.77
C LEU A 317 -26.86 -11.63 -5.66
N SER A 318 -27.81 -12.38 -6.21
CA SER A 318 -27.52 -13.47 -7.15
C SER A 318 -26.62 -13.01 -8.30
N ASN A 319 -26.86 -11.81 -8.85
CA ASN A 319 -26.03 -11.24 -9.92
C ASN A 319 -24.63 -10.88 -9.41
N VAL A 320 -24.53 -10.35 -8.18
CA VAL A 320 -23.23 -10.07 -7.55
C VAL A 320 -22.46 -11.37 -7.33
N ILE A 321 -23.09 -12.41 -6.78
CA ILE A 321 -22.48 -13.72 -6.52
C ILE A 321 -21.97 -14.32 -7.83
N ASN A 322 -22.76 -14.31 -8.90
CA ASN A 322 -22.34 -14.81 -10.21
C ASN A 322 -21.09 -14.09 -10.70
N ARG A 323 -21.06 -12.75 -10.63
CA ARG A 323 -19.88 -11.95 -10.95
C ARG A 323 -18.68 -12.31 -10.06
N GLN A 324 -18.90 -12.52 -8.76
CA GLN A 324 -17.83 -12.88 -7.83
C GLN A 324 -17.26 -14.28 -8.14
N ASN A 325 -18.10 -15.22 -8.56
CA ASN A 325 -17.69 -16.56 -9.00
C ASN A 325 -16.91 -16.51 -10.32
N GLU A 326 -17.34 -15.70 -11.29
CA GLU A 326 -16.58 -15.47 -12.54
C GLU A 326 -15.18 -14.89 -12.26
N LEU A 327 -15.10 -13.94 -11.34
CA LEU A 327 -13.83 -13.39 -10.86
C LEU A 327 -13.02 -14.46 -10.12
N GLU A 328 -13.63 -15.31 -9.30
CA GLU A 328 -12.89 -16.40 -8.65
C GLU A 328 -12.27 -17.38 -9.65
N LEU A 329 -13.00 -17.73 -10.72
CA LEU A 329 -12.46 -18.61 -11.77
C LEU A 329 -11.21 -18.02 -12.44
N SER A 330 -11.14 -16.69 -12.58
CA SER A 330 -9.98 -16.03 -13.20
C SER A 330 -8.84 -15.72 -12.21
N THR A 331 -9.12 -15.70 -10.91
CA THR A 331 -8.19 -15.16 -9.88
C THR A 331 -7.78 -16.18 -8.82
N GLY A 332 -8.48 -17.32 -8.74
CA GLY A 332 -8.25 -18.36 -7.72
C GLY A 332 -8.62 -17.94 -6.29
N GLN A 333 -9.22 -16.77 -6.10
CA GLN A 333 -9.64 -16.28 -4.79
C GLN A 333 -11.15 -16.13 -4.74
N ALA A 334 -11.80 -16.60 -3.68
CA ALA A 334 -13.23 -16.38 -3.47
C ALA A 334 -13.50 -15.02 -2.81
N ALA A 335 -14.68 -14.45 -3.07
CA ALA A 335 -15.18 -13.35 -2.25
C ALA A 335 -15.65 -13.87 -0.89
N VAL A 336 -15.52 -13.02 0.13
CA VAL A 336 -15.93 -13.32 1.51
C VAL A 336 -17.08 -12.38 1.90
N PHE A 337 -18.10 -12.93 2.56
CA PHE A 337 -19.30 -12.21 2.96
C PHE A 337 -19.33 -12.04 4.48
N PHE A 338 -19.34 -10.78 4.91
CA PHE A 338 -19.40 -10.42 6.32
C PHE A 338 -20.86 -10.10 6.67
N LEU A 339 -21.52 -11.05 7.33
CA LEU A 339 -22.95 -11.08 7.59
C LEU A 339 -23.24 -10.49 8.97
N THR A 340 -23.93 -9.35 9.02
CA THR A 340 -24.13 -8.58 10.26
C THR A 340 -25.48 -8.86 10.91
N GLY A 341 -25.49 -9.05 12.23
CA GLY A 341 -26.71 -9.07 13.03
C GLY A 341 -27.58 -10.33 12.85
N PRO A 342 -28.85 -10.30 13.29
CA PRO A 342 -29.71 -11.49 13.29
C PRO A 342 -30.03 -12.01 11.88
N ASP A 343 -29.94 -11.15 10.87
CA ASP A 343 -30.21 -11.50 9.47
C ASP A 343 -29.13 -12.40 8.84
N ALA A 344 -27.99 -12.60 9.52
CA ALA A 344 -26.93 -13.48 9.03
C ALA A 344 -27.42 -14.91 8.74
N ILE A 345 -28.40 -15.40 9.51
CA ILE A 345 -29.01 -16.73 9.32
C ILE A 345 -29.68 -16.83 7.96
N HIS A 346 -30.35 -15.78 7.49
CA HIS A 346 -31.04 -15.78 6.20
C HIS A 346 -30.04 -15.80 5.05
N TRP A 347 -28.98 -14.99 5.12
CA TRP A 347 -27.92 -15.00 4.11
C TRP A 347 -27.19 -16.34 4.01
N ARG A 348 -26.88 -16.98 5.14
CA ARG A 348 -26.19 -18.29 5.18
C ARG A 348 -26.94 -19.41 4.45
N ARG A 349 -28.26 -19.34 4.33
CA ARG A 349 -29.05 -20.33 3.56
C ARG A 349 -28.76 -20.27 2.06
N HIS A 350 -28.15 -19.20 1.58
CA HIS A 350 -27.98 -18.94 0.16
C HIS A 350 -26.52 -18.68 -0.25
N LEU A 351 -25.60 -18.65 0.71
CA LEU A 351 -24.18 -18.41 0.49
C LEU A 351 -23.37 -19.62 0.97
N PRO A 352 -22.24 -19.96 0.30
CA PRO A 352 -21.34 -21.00 0.78
C PRO A 352 -20.83 -20.68 2.19
N GLU A 353 -20.89 -21.67 3.09
CA GLU A 353 -20.57 -21.49 4.51
C GLU A 353 -19.11 -21.06 4.74
N ASP A 354 -18.20 -21.62 3.95
CA ASP A 354 -16.76 -21.31 3.95
C ASP A 354 -16.45 -19.86 3.54
N ARG A 355 -17.38 -19.20 2.85
CA ARG A 355 -17.27 -17.79 2.43
C ARG A 355 -17.93 -16.82 3.41
N CYS A 356 -18.58 -17.30 4.47
CA CYS A 356 -19.38 -16.47 5.36
C CYS A 356 -18.68 -16.24 6.70
N ARG A 357 -18.60 -14.98 7.12
CA ARG A 357 -18.18 -14.58 8.48
C ARG A 357 -19.33 -13.84 9.15
N GLN A 358 -19.71 -14.26 10.34
CA GLN A 358 -20.77 -13.59 11.09
C GLN A 358 -20.18 -12.49 11.95
N LEU A 359 -20.83 -11.34 11.95
CA LEU A 359 -20.53 -10.18 12.77
C LEU A 359 -21.77 -9.76 13.56
N PRO A 360 -21.58 -9.01 14.67
CA PRO A 360 -22.65 -8.28 15.33
C PRO A 360 -23.38 -7.32 14.38
N ALA A 361 -24.50 -6.76 14.84
CA ALA A 361 -25.18 -5.70 14.12
C ALA A 361 -24.33 -4.42 14.07
N PHE A 362 -24.56 -3.54 13.10
CA PHE A 362 -23.76 -2.31 12.90
C PHE A 362 -23.82 -1.31 14.07
N ASP A 363 -24.88 -1.38 14.88
CA ASP A 363 -25.09 -0.57 16.08
C ASP A 363 -24.58 -1.25 17.37
N ASP A 364 -24.10 -2.49 17.26
CA ASP A 364 -23.46 -3.18 18.37
C ASP A 364 -22.09 -2.54 18.67
N ARG A 365 -21.79 -2.34 19.96
CA ARG A 365 -20.53 -1.76 20.44
C ARG A 365 -19.32 -2.62 20.06
N ASP A 366 -19.51 -3.92 19.87
CA ASP A 366 -18.45 -4.88 19.58
C ASP A 366 -18.21 -5.04 18.07
N PHE A 367 -19.07 -4.45 17.22
CA PHE A 367 -18.99 -4.59 15.76
C PHE A 367 -17.59 -4.32 15.19
N VAL A 368 -16.94 -3.23 15.62
CA VAL A 368 -15.62 -2.85 15.10
C VAL A 368 -14.54 -3.85 15.51
N ARG A 369 -14.58 -4.33 16.76
CA ARG A 369 -13.65 -5.33 17.27
C ARG A 369 -13.80 -6.65 16.52
N GLU A 370 -15.03 -7.14 16.39
CA GLU A 370 -15.31 -8.39 15.67
C GLU A 370 -14.98 -8.28 14.17
N LEU A 371 -15.18 -7.10 13.57
CA LEU A 371 -14.75 -6.83 12.21
C LEU A 371 -13.22 -6.95 12.08
N GLN A 372 -12.46 -6.27 12.93
CA GLN A 372 -11.00 -6.34 12.91
C GLN A 372 -10.49 -7.76 13.14
N GLN A 373 -11.11 -8.51 14.05
CA GLN A 373 -10.78 -9.91 14.28
C GLN A 373 -11.09 -10.76 13.04
N GLY A 374 -12.28 -10.61 12.44
CA GLY A 374 -12.64 -11.33 11.22
C GLY A 374 -11.71 -11.03 10.04
N LEU A 375 -11.20 -9.81 9.93
CA LEU A 375 -10.16 -9.46 8.94
C LEU A 375 -8.80 -10.07 9.28
N SER A 376 -8.45 -10.14 10.56
CA SER A 376 -7.22 -10.79 11.05
C SER A 376 -7.21 -12.29 10.80
N ASP A 377 -8.35 -12.97 11.00
CA ASP A 377 -8.53 -14.40 10.72
C ASP A 377 -8.31 -14.75 9.24
N LEU A 378 -8.46 -13.78 8.34
CA LEU A 378 -8.16 -13.92 6.92
C LEU A 378 -6.66 -13.75 6.61
N GLY A 379 -5.84 -13.38 7.60
CA GLY A 379 -4.40 -13.18 7.49
C GLY A 379 -3.99 -11.88 6.79
N LEU A 380 -4.89 -10.90 6.69
CA LEU A 380 -4.68 -9.68 5.91
C LEU A 380 -3.77 -8.71 6.68
N ASN A 381 -2.82 -8.07 6.00
CA ASN A 381 -1.97 -7.01 6.56
C ASN A 381 -2.59 -5.62 6.33
N GLU A 382 -3.07 -5.34 5.11
CA GLU A 382 -3.71 -4.07 4.73
C GLU A 382 -5.05 -4.29 4.03
N VAL A 383 -6.06 -3.48 4.41
CA VAL A 383 -7.42 -3.55 3.86
C VAL A 383 -7.87 -2.18 3.40
N LEU A 384 -8.29 -2.09 2.13
CA LEU A 384 -8.91 -0.91 1.56
C LEU A 384 -10.42 -0.94 1.79
N VAL A 385 -10.95 0.00 2.55
CA VAL A 385 -12.37 0.26 2.70
C VAL A 385 -12.81 1.26 1.63
N GLU A 386 -13.66 0.82 0.70
CA GLU A 386 -14.21 1.68 -0.34
C GLU A 386 -15.67 2.05 -0.07
N GLY A 387 -15.96 3.34 -0.23
CA GLY A 387 -17.32 3.86 -0.18
C GLY A 387 -17.95 3.85 1.22
N GLY A 388 -19.19 4.31 1.27
CA GLY A 388 -20.06 4.23 2.44
C GLY A 388 -19.91 5.36 3.46
N ALA A 389 -20.95 6.19 3.62
CA ALA A 389 -21.10 7.01 4.82
C ALA A 389 -21.24 6.11 6.07
N SER A 390 -22.09 5.08 6.00
CA SER A 390 -22.49 4.28 7.17
C SER A 390 -21.37 3.42 7.75
N LEU A 391 -20.54 2.80 6.91
CA LEU A 391 -19.43 1.99 7.40
C LEU A 391 -18.29 2.88 7.91
N LEU A 392 -17.91 3.92 7.16
CA LEU A 392 -16.84 4.83 7.58
C LEU A 392 -17.17 5.58 8.89
N GLU A 393 -18.45 5.87 9.16
CA GLU A 393 -18.89 6.38 10.45
C GLU A 393 -18.54 5.48 11.63
N ARG A 394 -18.55 4.15 11.43
CA ARG A 394 -18.18 3.17 12.46
C ARG A 394 -16.68 2.96 12.59
N LEU A 395 -15.92 3.14 11.51
CA LEU A 395 -14.49 2.82 11.47
C LEU A 395 -13.58 3.99 11.88
N ILE A 396 -14.13 5.14 12.26
CA ILE A 396 -13.33 6.34 12.56
C ILE A 396 -12.22 6.11 13.61
N GLY A 397 -12.45 5.25 14.60
CA GLY A 397 -11.47 4.95 15.65
C GLY A 397 -10.38 3.97 15.24
N VAL A 398 -10.51 3.32 14.09
CA VAL A 398 -9.63 2.22 13.66
C VAL A 398 -9.05 2.39 12.26
N VAL A 399 -9.52 3.35 11.46
CA VAL A 399 -8.92 3.71 10.17
C VAL A 399 -7.59 4.42 10.41
N GLN A 400 -6.51 3.88 9.84
CA GLN A 400 -5.18 4.45 9.99
C GLN A 400 -4.86 5.46 8.89
N ASN A 401 -5.43 5.30 7.69
CA ASN A 401 -5.26 6.25 6.59
C ASN A 401 -6.61 6.56 5.95
N LEU A 402 -6.98 7.83 5.83
CA LEU A 402 -8.10 8.28 5.02
C LEU A 402 -7.60 8.90 3.72
N TYR A 403 -8.25 8.60 2.60
CA TYR A 403 -7.99 9.20 1.29
C TYR A 403 -9.30 9.79 0.78
N VAL A 404 -9.42 11.12 0.82
CA VAL A 404 -10.56 11.82 0.21
C VAL A 404 -10.17 12.21 -1.22
N LEU A 405 -11.06 12.00 -2.18
CA LEU A 405 -10.89 12.42 -3.57
C LEU A 405 -11.95 13.47 -3.84
N ARG A 406 -11.55 14.75 -3.80
CA ARG A 406 -12.45 15.87 -4.01
C ARG A 406 -12.73 16.08 -5.51
N SER A 407 -13.90 16.60 -5.81
CA SER A 407 -14.32 17.04 -7.14
C SER A 407 -14.82 18.47 -7.05
N ASN A 408 -14.61 19.28 -8.09
CA ASN A 408 -15.13 20.65 -8.16
C ASN A 408 -16.65 20.72 -8.41
N GLN A 409 -17.30 19.57 -8.62
CA GLN A 409 -18.75 19.48 -8.69
C GLN A 409 -19.39 19.95 -7.37
N THR A 410 -20.58 20.54 -7.46
CA THR A 410 -21.42 20.84 -6.29
C THR A 410 -22.70 20.00 -6.37
N GLY A 411 -23.16 19.45 -5.25
CA GLY A 411 -24.30 18.54 -5.20
C GLY A 411 -25.68 19.23 -5.20
N ARG A 412 -25.77 20.49 -5.63
CA ARG A 412 -27.05 21.22 -5.66
C ARG A 412 -27.74 21.07 -7.02
N GLU A 413 -28.78 20.23 -7.07
CA GLU A 413 -29.81 20.31 -8.11
C GLU A 413 -31.21 20.42 -7.48
N ARG A 414 -32.03 21.36 -7.98
CA ARG A 414 -33.42 21.55 -7.59
C ARG A 414 -34.29 20.49 -8.29
N GLY A 415 -35.24 19.89 -7.58
CA GLY A 415 -36.26 18.99 -8.18
C GLY A 415 -35.94 17.50 -8.15
N ILE A 416 -35.14 17.05 -7.17
CA ILE A 416 -34.76 15.63 -7.02
C ILE A 416 -35.96 14.83 -6.48
N GLN A 417 -36.35 13.74 -7.16
CA GLN A 417 -37.33 12.77 -6.65
C GLN A 417 -36.80 12.15 -5.34
N GLU A 418 -37.69 11.78 -4.40
CA GLU A 418 -37.30 11.25 -3.08
C GLU A 418 -36.34 10.04 -3.15
N SER A 419 -36.38 9.28 -4.25
CA SER A 419 -35.48 8.16 -4.58
C SER A 419 -34.01 8.56 -4.84
N ASP A 420 -33.73 9.81 -5.16
CA ASP A 420 -32.38 10.33 -5.49
C ASP A 420 -31.79 11.19 -4.36
N ARG A 421 -32.29 11.03 -3.13
CA ARG A 421 -31.84 11.80 -1.96
C ARG A 421 -30.29 11.74 -1.85
N PRO A 422 -29.61 12.91 -1.85
CA PRO A 422 -28.17 12.97 -1.70
C PRO A 422 -27.68 12.39 -0.37
N VAL A 423 -26.54 11.72 -0.41
CA VAL A 423 -25.87 11.15 0.76
C VAL A 423 -24.65 12.00 1.07
N ALA A 424 -24.64 12.62 2.25
CA ALA A 424 -23.52 13.42 2.70
C ALA A 424 -22.38 12.52 3.20
N ALA A 425 -21.14 12.97 3.07
CA ALA A 425 -20.03 12.38 3.80
C ALA A 425 -20.28 12.47 5.33
N PRO A 426 -19.68 11.55 6.10
CA PRO A 426 -19.65 11.65 7.56
C PRO A 426 -19.28 13.06 8.02
N GLY A 427 -19.96 13.56 9.05
CA GLY A 427 -19.81 14.97 9.46
C GLY A 427 -18.38 15.36 9.82
N TRP A 428 -17.60 14.43 10.39
CA TRP A 428 -16.19 14.64 10.71
C TRP A 428 -15.31 14.76 9.46
N ILE A 429 -15.58 13.98 8.40
CA ILE A 429 -14.87 14.09 7.11
C ILE A 429 -15.19 15.43 6.45
N ARG A 430 -16.46 15.84 6.45
CA ARG A 430 -16.86 17.14 5.86
C ARG A 430 -16.18 18.30 6.56
N ARG A 431 -16.16 18.32 7.89
CA ARG A 431 -15.49 19.36 8.67
C ARG A 431 -13.99 19.39 8.40
N LEU A 432 -13.35 18.22 8.37
CA LEU A 432 -11.92 18.11 8.10
C LEU A 432 -11.55 18.68 6.72
N VAL A 433 -12.31 18.35 5.68
CA VAL A 433 -12.04 18.79 4.29
C VAL A 433 -12.44 20.26 4.06
N GLN A 434 -13.34 20.81 4.88
CA GLN A 434 -13.78 22.21 4.79
C GLN A 434 -12.96 23.15 5.68
N SER A 435 -12.18 22.63 6.61
CA SER A 435 -11.32 23.41 7.49
C SER A 435 -10.11 23.95 6.73
N THR A 436 -9.81 25.23 6.93
CA THR A 436 -8.55 25.86 6.50
C THR A 436 -7.47 25.78 7.57
N ASP A 437 -7.77 25.21 8.74
CA ASP A 437 -6.90 25.16 9.90
C ASP A 437 -6.25 23.78 10.03
N THR A 438 -4.93 23.73 9.87
CA THR A 438 -4.10 22.51 9.96
C THR A 438 -3.97 21.98 11.39
N THR A 439 -4.49 22.70 12.40
CA THR A 439 -4.37 22.36 13.83
C THR A 439 -5.66 21.79 14.43
N LEU A 440 -6.37 20.91 13.71
CA LEU A 440 -7.62 20.31 14.18
C LEU A 440 -7.41 19.15 15.16
N THR A 441 -7.06 19.46 16.41
CA THR A 441 -7.12 18.48 17.52
C THR A 441 -8.33 18.69 18.43
N GLY A 442 -8.94 19.89 18.42
CA GLY A 442 -10.09 20.20 19.29
C GLY A 442 -11.44 19.61 18.85
N GLU A 443 -11.64 19.39 17.55
CA GLU A 443 -12.98 19.14 16.96
C GLU A 443 -13.23 17.69 16.49
N LEU A 444 -12.24 16.81 16.63
CA LEU A 444 -12.37 15.39 16.31
C LEU A 444 -13.22 14.67 17.39
N PRO A 445 -13.88 13.53 17.09
CA PRO A 445 -14.52 12.71 18.13
C PRO A 445 -13.52 12.34 19.23
N ARG A 446 -13.98 12.16 20.49
CA ARG A 446 -13.09 11.99 21.66
C ARG A 446 -12.14 10.80 21.48
N GLU A 447 -12.62 9.77 20.81
CA GLU A 447 -11.94 8.55 20.42
C GLU A 447 -10.74 8.84 19.51
N VAL A 448 -10.89 9.80 18.61
CA VAL A 448 -9.83 10.30 17.71
C VAL A 448 -8.91 11.30 18.43
N ARG A 449 -9.45 12.14 19.33
CA ARG A 449 -8.66 13.11 20.11
C ARG A 449 -7.61 12.44 21.00
N SER A 450 -7.92 11.27 21.56
CA SER A 450 -6.99 10.54 22.42
C SER A 450 -5.75 10.00 21.69
N THR A 451 -5.86 9.79 20.37
CA THR A 451 -4.79 9.32 19.48
C THR A 451 -4.12 10.45 18.68
N VAL A 452 -4.77 11.62 18.60
CA VAL A 452 -4.23 12.86 18.03
C VAL A 452 -3.79 13.78 19.18
N GLN A 453 -2.68 13.45 19.84
CA GLN A 453 -2.04 14.38 20.78
C GLN A 453 -1.22 15.42 20.01
N THR A 454 -1.60 16.69 20.11
CA THR A 454 -0.70 17.82 19.83
C THR A 454 0.42 17.79 20.88
N TYR A 455 1.62 17.31 20.51
CA TYR A 455 2.80 17.47 21.36
C TYR A 455 3.25 18.94 21.28
N ALA A 456 2.78 19.76 22.22
CA ALA A 456 3.27 21.12 22.41
C ALA A 456 4.23 21.11 23.60
N GLY A 457 5.54 20.99 23.35
CA GLY A 457 6.55 21.18 24.39
C GLY A 457 7.89 20.47 24.17
N GLN A 458 8.84 21.23 23.62
CA GLN A 458 10.29 21.17 23.86
C GLN A 458 10.98 19.79 23.84
N ASN A 459 11.26 19.30 22.63
CA ASN A 459 12.58 18.92 22.11
C ASN A 459 12.38 18.11 20.84
N ASP A 460 13.31 18.27 19.90
CA ASP A 460 13.34 17.68 18.57
C ASP A 460 12.93 16.19 18.55
N GLU A 461 12.08 15.82 17.57
CA GLU A 461 11.98 14.52 16.84
C GLU A 461 10.53 14.08 16.51
N PHE A 462 10.25 14.00 15.19
CA PHE A 462 9.15 13.32 14.49
C PHE A 462 7.71 13.43 15.01
N LEU A 463 7.03 14.51 14.61
CA LEU A 463 5.57 14.61 14.53
C LEU A 463 5.16 15.70 13.52
N GLU A 464 5.37 15.43 12.23
CA GLU A 464 4.67 16.21 11.21
C GLU A 464 3.24 15.67 11.08
N LEU A 465 2.32 16.42 11.69
CA LEU A 465 0.94 16.51 11.25
C LEU A 465 0.94 16.98 9.78
N SER A 466 1.12 16.09 8.82
CA SER A 466 0.70 16.37 7.44
C SER A 466 -0.81 16.22 7.35
N ASN A 467 -1.54 17.03 8.12
CA ASN A 467 -3.00 17.10 8.08
C ASN A 467 -3.53 17.49 6.70
N HIS A 468 -2.68 17.98 5.78
CA HIS A 468 -3.00 18.20 4.38
C HIS A 468 -1.79 17.94 3.48
N ALA A 469 -1.56 16.69 3.05
CA ALA A 469 -0.78 16.46 1.83
C ALA A 469 -1.70 16.68 0.62
N VAL A 470 -1.91 17.94 0.22
CA VAL A 470 -2.67 18.26 -1.00
C VAL A 470 -1.82 17.89 -2.21
N TYR A 471 -2.00 16.69 -2.74
CA TYR A 471 -1.46 16.35 -4.05
C TYR A 471 -2.32 17.02 -5.13
N ASP A 472 -1.92 18.19 -5.63
CA ASP A 472 -2.67 18.90 -6.67
C ASP A 472 -2.67 18.11 -7.99
N LEU A 473 -3.72 17.30 -8.17
CA LEU A 473 -4.00 16.58 -9.41
C LEU A 473 -4.76 17.45 -10.42
N GLY A 474 -4.63 18.78 -10.40
CA GLY A 474 -5.08 19.64 -11.51
C GLY A 474 -6.46 20.24 -11.44
N PRO A 475 -6.98 20.73 -12.58
CA PRO A 475 -8.23 21.49 -12.61
C PRO A 475 -9.47 20.67 -12.19
N ASP A 476 -9.33 19.34 -12.06
CA ASP A 476 -10.30 18.41 -11.43
C ASP A 476 -9.88 17.99 -10.01
N LYS A 477 -9.32 18.96 -9.26
CA LYS A 477 -8.80 18.98 -7.88
C LYS A 477 -9.08 17.75 -7.00
N LEU A 478 -8.17 16.77 -7.05
CA LEU A 478 -8.10 15.69 -6.08
C LEU A 478 -7.33 16.15 -4.83
N GLU A 479 -8.02 16.43 -3.73
CA GLU A 479 -7.39 16.74 -2.45
C GLU A 479 -7.32 15.49 -1.57
N VAL A 480 -6.19 14.78 -1.56
CA VAL A 480 -5.99 13.64 -0.64
C VAL A 480 -5.74 14.14 0.76
N VAL A 481 -6.79 14.24 1.57
CA VAL A 481 -6.63 14.46 3.01
C VAL A 481 -6.20 13.15 3.67
N GLY A 482 -4.89 12.90 3.65
CA GLY A 482 -4.23 11.77 4.31
C GLY A 482 -4.21 11.93 5.83
N ILE A 483 -5.23 11.46 6.55
CA ILE A 483 -5.16 11.42 8.02
C ILE A 483 -4.38 10.18 8.43
N ARG A 484 -3.22 10.35 9.07
CA ARG A 484 -2.48 9.24 9.67
C ARG A 484 -2.83 9.14 11.16
N HIS A 485 -3.61 8.14 11.55
CA HIS A 485 -3.83 7.87 12.98
C HIS A 485 -2.63 7.08 13.51
N LYS A 486 -1.97 7.59 14.56
CA LYS A 486 -1.04 6.81 15.38
C LYS A 486 -1.91 6.03 16.37
N ILE A 487 -2.16 4.75 16.12
CA ILE A 487 -2.80 3.88 17.11
C ILE A 487 -1.72 3.57 18.15
N THR A 488 -1.95 4.01 19.39
CA THR A 488 -1.12 3.70 20.56
C THR A 488 -1.26 2.25 20.97
#